data_AF-A0A3A8ZSV5-F1
#
_entry.id   AF-A0A3A8ZSV5-F1
#
_cell.length_a   1.000
_cell.length_b   1.000
_cell.length_c   1.000
_cell.angle_alpha   90.00
_cell.angle_beta   90.00
_cell.angle_gamma   90.00
#
_symmetry.space_group_name_H-M   'P 1'
#
loop_
_entity.id
_entity.type
_entity.pdbx_description
1 polymer ?
#
loop_
_entity_poly.entity_id
_entity_poly.type
_entity_poly.pdbx_seq_one_letter_code
_entity_poly.pdbx_strand_id
1 'polypeptide(L)' 'MQGAEQLLRQPEYSISQISLSCGFDSPSNFAKLFKRFYHCTPREYRKAKTTQESSVSLTQSAAP' A
#
# COMPACT_ATOMS: atom_id res chain seq x y z
N MET A 1 -7.42 -1.02 -3.49
CA MET A 1 -6.50 0.10 -3.78
C MET A 1 -5.24 -0.45 -4.43
N GLN A 2 -4.90 -0.04 -5.65
CA GLN A 2 -3.75 -0.59 -6.40
C GLN A 2 -2.38 -0.22 -5.81
N GLY A 3 -2.28 0.85 -5.00
CA GLY A 3 -1.01 1.30 -4.43
C GLY A 3 -0.36 0.34 -3.44
N ALA A 4 -1.14 -0.53 -2.78
CA ALA A 4 -0.59 -1.56 -1.90
C ALA A 4 0.17 -2.63 -2.70
N GLU A 5 -0.32 -3.01 -3.88
CA GLU A 5 0.34 -3.98 -4.75
C GLU A 5 1.59 -3.38 -5.38
N GLN A 6 1.56 -2.10 -5.77
CA GLN A 6 2.75 -1.40 -6.25
C GLN A 6 3.84 -1.30 -5.18
N LEU A 7 3.48 -1.08 -3.91
CA LEU A 7 4.42 -1.10 -2.77
C LEU A 7 5.15 -2.43 -2.60
N LEU A 8 4.51 -3.54 -2.98
CA LEU A 8 5.09 -4.87 -2.91
C LEU A 8 5.88 -5.24 -4.16
N ARG A 9 5.36 -4.88 -5.35
CA ARG A 9 6.03 -5.12 -6.62
C ARG A 9 7.28 -4.26 -6.83
N GLN A 10 7.30 -3.07 -6.25
CA GLN A 10 8.32 -2.06 -6.50
C GLN A 10 8.96 -1.57 -5.18
N PRO A 11 9.73 -2.42 -4.47
CA PRO A 11 10.41 -2.03 -3.23
C PRO A 11 11.51 -0.97 -3.44
N GLU A 12 12.00 -0.85 -4.68
CA GLU A 12 13.02 0.11 -5.08
C GLU A 12 12.45 1.54 -5.19
N TYR A 13 11.14 1.66 -5.41
CA TYR A 13 10.48 2.94 -5.56
C TYR A 13 10.08 3.52 -4.20
N SER A 14 10.27 4.82 -4.05
CA SER A 14 9.85 5.55 -2.86
C SER A 14 8.33 5.67 -2.78
N ILE A 15 7.80 5.79 -1.57
CA ILE A 15 6.36 5.97 -1.33
C ILE A 15 5.79 7.14 -2.16
N SER A 16 6.55 8.23 -2.34
CA SER A 16 6.19 9.34 -3.24
C SER A 16 6.02 8.91 -4.69
N GLN A 17 6.99 8.19 -5.25
CA GLN A 17 6.94 7.70 -6.64
C GLN A 17 5.73 6.79 -6.86
N ILE A 18 5.48 5.88 -5.92
CA ILE A 18 4.33 4.98 -5.97
C ILE A 18 3.01 5.75 -5.86
N SER A 19 2.95 6.74 -4.97
CA SER A 19 1.76 7.59 -4.86
C SER A 19 1.46 8.34 -6.16
N LEU A 20 2.49 8.92 -6.79
CA LEU A 20 2.36 9.56 -8.11
C LEU A 20 1.93 8.56 -9.18
N SER A 21 2.51 7.36 -9.21
CA SER A 21 2.18 6.30 -10.17
C SER A 21 0.74 5.78 -10.00
N CYS A 22 0.19 5.85 -8.79
CA CYS A 22 -1.21 5.56 -8.50
C CYS A 22 -2.18 6.70 -8.84
N GLY A 23 -1.71 7.84 -9.34
CA GLY A 23 -2.54 9.01 -9.63
C GLY A 23 -2.81 9.92 -8.43
N PHE A 24 -2.01 9.83 -7.36
CA PHE A 24 -2.08 10.79 -6.26
C PHE A 24 -1.15 11.97 -6.49
N ASP A 25 -1.69 13.16 -6.30
CA ASP A 25 -0.95 14.43 -6.40
C ASP A 25 0.07 14.61 -5.26
N SER A 26 -0.13 13.91 -4.13
CA SER A 26 0.79 13.99 -3.00
C SER A 26 0.86 12.72 -2.13
N PRO A 27 2.07 12.33 -1.68
CA PRO A 27 2.29 11.20 -0.78
C PRO A 27 1.56 11.35 0.56
N SER A 28 1.35 12.57 1.02
CA SER A 28 0.60 12.86 2.25
C SER A 28 -0.87 12.47 2.14
N ASN A 29 -1.50 12.74 0.99
CA ASN A 29 -2.89 12.31 0.72
C ASN A 29 -2.97 10.80 0.55
N PHE A 30 -2.02 10.24 -0.19
CA PHE A 30 -1.88 8.80 -0.31
C PHE A 30 -1.76 8.12 1.07
N ALA A 31 -0.87 8.58 1.94
CA ALA A 31 -0.68 8.00 3.26
C ALA A 31 -1.93 8.08 4.15
N LYS A 32 -2.66 9.21 4.12
CA LYS A 32 -3.94 9.36 4.85
C LYS A 32 -4.98 8.37 4.34
N LEU A 33 -5.13 8.26 3.03
CA LEU A 33 -6.09 7.33 2.42
C LEU A 33 -5.68 5.89 2.69
N PHE A 34 -4.41 5.56 2.45
CA PHE A 34 -3.83 4.25 2.71
C PHE A 34 -4.04 3.79 4.14
N LYS A 35 -3.77 4.66 5.12
CA LYS A 35 -4.02 4.37 6.54
C LYS A 35 -5.50 4.18 6.86
N ARG A 36 -6.42 4.85 6.15
CA ARG A 36 -7.86 4.66 6.35
C ARG A 36 -8.36 3.31 5.80
N PHE A 37 -7.77 2.82 4.73
CA PHE A 37 -8.15 1.54 4.11
C PHE A 37 -7.42 0.34 4.74
N TYR A 38 -6.12 0.44 4.97
CA TYR A 38 -5.28 -0.65 5.47
C TYR A 38 -4.96 -0.55 6.96
N HIS A 39 -5.42 0.51 7.64
CA HIS A 39 -5.15 0.79 9.06
C HIS A 39 -3.65 0.94 9.43
N CYS A 40 -2.75 0.88 8.44
CA CYS A 40 -1.31 0.95 8.59
C CYS A 40 -0.71 1.94 7.60
N THR A 41 0.51 2.42 7.86
CA THR A 41 1.22 3.25 6.87
C THR A 41 1.76 2.40 5.71
N PRO A 42 1.90 2.95 4.50
CA PRO A 42 2.47 2.20 3.36
C PRO A 42 3.91 1.71 3.65
N ARG A 43 4.65 2.41 4.50
CA ARG A 43 5.99 2.02 4.96
C ARG A 43 5.94 0.80 5.90
N GLU A 44 4.99 0.77 6.84
CA GLU A 44 4.73 -0.40 7.69
C GLU A 44 4.23 -1.58 6.87
N TYR A 45 3.30 -1.36 5.95
CA TYR A 45 2.77 -2.40 5.08
C TYR A 45 3.88 -3.07 4.26
N ARG A 46 4.78 -2.27 3.68
CA ARG A 46 5.97 -2.77 2.98
C ARG A 46 6.86 -3.61 3.90
N LYS A 47 7.17 -3.10 5.10
CA LYS A 47 8.02 -3.79 6.08
C LYS A 47 7.39 -5.11 6.55
N ALA A 48 6.08 -5.12 6.82
CA ALA A 48 5.35 -6.30 7.27
C ALA A 48 5.31 -7.40 6.21
N LYS A 49 5.14 -7.04 4.94
CA LYS A 49 5.01 -7.98 3.83
C LYS A 49 6.35 -8.54 3.32
N THR A 50 7.46 -7.80 3.45
CA THR A 50 8.81 -8.35 3.17
C THR A 50 9.18 -9.50 4.12
N THR A 51 8.55 -9.61 5.29
CA THR A 51 8.90 -10.61 6.32
C THR A 51 7.91 -11.78 6.41
N GLN A 52 6.79 -11.78 5.67
CA GLN A 52 5.70 -12.73 5.89
C GLN A 52 5.07 -13.20 4.57
N GLU A 53 5.76 -14.07 3.82
CA GLU A 53 5.14 -14.92 2.79
C GLU A 53 4.86 -16.32 3.34
N SER A 54 4.05 -16.39 4.38
CA SER A 54 3.34 -17.62 4.77
C SER A 54 2.12 -17.25 5.61
N SER A 55 0.94 -17.62 5.11
CA SER A 55 -0.33 -17.63 5.84
C SER A 55 -0.98 -16.28 6.17
N VAL A 56 -1.46 -15.53 5.18
CA VAL A 56 -2.69 -14.74 5.41
C VAL A 56 -3.58 -14.73 4.15
N SER A 57 -4.42 -15.77 4.06
CA SER A 57 -5.70 -15.70 3.37
C SER A 57 -6.60 -14.74 4.13
N LEU A 58 -6.67 -13.47 3.74
CA LEU A 58 -7.74 -12.59 4.23
C LEU A 58 -8.32 -11.78 3.06
N THR A 59 -9.55 -12.17 2.79
CA THR A 59 -10.60 -11.53 2.01
C THR A 59 -10.63 -10.01 2.20
N GLN A 60 -10.91 -9.28 1.13
CA GLN A 60 -11.57 -7.99 1.26
C GLN A 60 -12.45 -7.74 0.02
N SER A 61 -13.70 -8.22 0.14
CA SER A 61 -14.85 -7.67 -0.58
C SER A 61 -15.02 -6.19 -0.24
N ALA A 62 -15.14 -5.35 -1.26
CA ALA A 62 -15.85 -4.06 -1.28
C ALA A 62 -15.64 -3.46 -2.68
N ALA A 63 -16.63 -3.07 -3.48
CA ALA A 63 -18.06 -2.85 -3.31
C ALA A 63 -18.72 -2.91 -4.73
N PRO A 64 -20.05 -2.70 -4.90
CA PRO A 64 -20.82 -3.10 -6.09
C PRO A 64 -20.55 -2.29 -7.36
#